data_AF-A0A495PW55-F1
#
_entry.id   AF-A0A495PW55-F1
#
_cell.length_a   1.000
_cell.length_b   1.000
_cell.length_c   1.000
_cell.angle_alpha   90.00
_cell.angle_beta   90.00
_cell.angle_gamma   90.00
#
_symmetry.space_group_name_H-M   'P 1'
#
loop_
_entity.id
_entity.type
_entity.pdbx_description
1 polymer ?
#
loop_
_entity_poly.entity_id
_entity_poly.type
_entity_poly.pdbx_seq_one_letter_code
_entity_poly.pdbx_strand_id
1 'polypeptide(L)'
;MKNYLFLSLFISFLFIGCQDSDSKDPILLATSSGNINNISVVIDNELWEGSIGEALRKSLAAPVDGLPQEEPMFSLNQMPPEAFSGFVRKNRLFVKIENGEAGRFKIFNDPFAHPQTGVVITGKDSDEIINQINKNSDEIIVALRDTEIKEKQRRINKSLKDDEKLKKTLGVSLKFPTAYRYAMENDDFFWIRKDIPKGNMEILVYAVPLNQIDRDTSVIANIIKMRDSIGQAHIPGPIEGSFMITEEAYAPYLFNSKVDGKFAYETKGTWEVKNAFMAGPFINYAVRDSVNNRYIILEGFTFAPATAKRDNMFELEAILKSAKID
;
A
#
# COMPACT_ATOMS: atom_id res chain seq x y z
N MET A 1 42.50 34.12 -61.49
CA MET A 1 42.94 33.88 -60.10
C MET A 1 42.14 34.76 -59.14
N LYS A 2 40.92 34.36 -58.78
CA LYS A 2 40.10 35.05 -57.76
C LYS A 2 39.05 34.17 -57.06
N ASN A 3 38.97 32.87 -57.40
CA ASN A 3 37.96 31.96 -56.85
C ASN A 3 38.51 30.85 -55.95
N TYR A 4 39.83 30.78 -55.72
CA TYR A 4 40.43 29.77 -54.83
C TYR A 4 40.63 30.27 -53.39
N LEU A 5 40.50 31.57 -53.13
CA LEU A 5 40.65 32.14 -51.78
C LEU A 5 39.37 32.04 -50.93
N PHE A 6 38.20 31.84 -51.56
CA PHE A 6 36.93 31.69 -50.82
C PHE A 6 36.67 30.24 -50.38
N LEU A 7 37.36 29.26 -50.97
CA LEU A 7 37.20 27.85 -50.61
C LEU A 7 38.07 27.44 -49.41
N SER A 8 39.15 28.18 -49.10
CA SER A 8 39.97 27.90 -47.92
C SER A 8 39.44 28.50 -46.62
N LEU A 9 38.50 29.46 -46.68
CA LEU A 9 37.88 30.08 -45.50
C LEU A 9 36.63 29.32 -45.00
N PHE A 10 36.08 28.40 -45.80
CA PHE A 10 34.91 27.59 -45.40
C PHE A 10 35.30 26.25 -44.76
N ILE A 11 36.56 25.82 -44.90
CA ILE A 11 37.08 24.58 -44.30
C ILE A 11 37.59 24.79 -42.87
N SER A 12 37.86 26.03 -42.45
CA SER A 12 38.32 26.33 -41.08
C SER A 12 37.20 26.40 -40.03
N PHE A 13 35.93 26.28 -40.41
CA PHE A 13 34.79 26.25 -39.48
C PHE A 13 34.32 24.83 -39.10
N LEU A 14 34.97 23.78 -39.62
CA LEU A 14 34.60 22.38 -39.33
C LEU A 14 35.39 21.74 -38.18
N PHE A 15 36.22 22.50 -37.46
CA PHE A 15 37.05 21.98 -36.34
C PHE A 15 36.79 22.69 -35.00
N ILE A 16 35.53 22.97 -34.69
CA ILE A 16 35.04 23.13 -33.32
C ILE A 16 34.16 21.89 -33.08
N GLY A 17 34.71 20.74 -32.71
CA GLY A 17 35.19 20.51 -31.36
C GLY A 17 34.01 20.22 -30.43
N CYS A 18 33.29 19.10 -30.66
CA CYS A 18 32.52 18.49 -29.57
C CYS A 18 33.53 17.92 -28.59
N GLN A 19 33.67 18.57 -27.44
CA GLN A 19 34.13 17.89 -26.24
C GLN A 19 33.08 16.84 -25.92
N ASP A 20 33.45 15.56 -26.00
CA ASP A 20 32.74 14.50 -25.28
C ASP A 20 32.87 14.82 -23.80
N SER A 21 31.92 15.60 -23.28
CA SER A 21 31.64 15.60 -21.86
C SER A 21 31.07 14.23 -21.53
N ASP A 22 31.82 13.44 -20.77
CA ASP A 22 31.34 12.32 -19.95
C ASP A 22 30.32 12.82 -18.90
N SER A 23 29.32 13.59 -19.32
CA SER A 23 28.11 13.80 -18.55
C SER A 23 27.31 12.52 -18.69
N LYS A 24 27.41 11.67 -17.66
CA LYS A 24 26.40 10.63 -17.39
C LYS A 24 25.06 11.35 -17.26
N ASP A 25 24.37 11.54 -18.37
CA ASP A 25 22.97 11.90 -18.36
C ASP A 25 22.27 10.88 -17.44
N PRO A 26 21.46 11.33 -16.48
CA PRO A 26 20.75 10.40 -15.62
C PRO A 26 19.93 9.49 -16.53
N ILE A 27 20.19 8.18 -16.47
CA ILE A 27 19.42 7.18 -17.21
C ILE A 27 17.96 7.40 -16.82
N LEU A 28 17.20 8.03 -17.71
CA LEU A 28 15.78 8.29 -17.54
C LEU A 28 15.06 6.96 -17.69
N LEU A 29 14.90 6.26 -16.56
CA LEU A 29 14.12 5.04 -16.50
C LEU A 29 12.68 5.33 -16.91
N ALA A 30 12.11 4.43 -17.71
CA ALA A 30 10.71 4.55 -18.09
C ALA A 30 9.80 4.43 -16.85
N THR A 31 8.65 5.10 -16.89
CA THR A 31 7.62 4.90 -15.86
C THR A 31 7.14 3.45 -15.86
N SER A 32 6.99 2.87 -14.68
CA SER A 32 6.49 1.51 -14.52
C SER A 32 4.99 1.38 -14.83
N SER A 33 4.57 0.16 -15.16
CA SER A 33 3.20 -0.19 -15.56
C SER A 33 2.57 -1.24 -14.62
N GLY A 34 1.33 -1.64 -14.91
CA GLY A 34 0.62 -2.70 -14.20
C GLY A 34 -0.47 -2.21 -13.23
N ASN A 35 -1.38 -3.11 -12.89
CA ASN A 35 -2.42 -2.88 -11.88
C ASN A 35 -1.82 -2.88 -10.47
N ILE A 36 -2.51 -2.24 -9.53
CA ILE A 36 -2.06 -2.21 -8.12
C ILE A 36 -2.10 -3.64 -7.55
N ASN A 37 -1.15 -3.97 -6.67
CA ASN A 37 -1.03 -5.29 -6.02
C ASN A 37 -0.95 -6.48 -6.99
N ASN A 38 -0.33 -6.27 -8.14
CA ASN A 38 -0.15 -7.32 -9.15
C ASN A 38 1.33 -7.64 -9.34
N ILE A 39 1.71 -8.90 -9.17
CA ILE A 39 3.09 -9.39 -9.27
C ILE A 39 3.24 -10.21 -10.55
N SER A 40 4.25 -9.86 -11.36
CA SER A 40 4.72 -10.72 -12.45
C SER A 40 5.63 -11.81 -11.89
N VAL A 41 5.20 -13.06 -11.93
CA VAL A 41 6.00 -14.20 -11.45
C VAL A 41 6.72 -14.80 -12.65
N VAL A 42 8.03 -14.60 -12.72
CA VAL A 42 8.89 -15.05 -13.82
C VAL A 42 9.50 -16.40 -13.42
N ILE A 43 8.94 -17.48 -13.95
CA ILE A 43 9.26 -18.86 -13.54
C ILE A 43 8.85 -19.82 -14.67
N ASP A 44 9.61 -20.90 -14.85
CA ASP A 44 9.25 -21.98 -15.78
C ASP A 44 7.91 -22.64 -15.41
N ASN A 45 7.17 -23.08 -16.43
CA ASN A 45 5.83 -23.64 -16.23
C ASN A 45 5.82 -24.87 -15.30
N GLU A 46 6.80 -25.76 -15.46
CA GLU A 46 6.92 -26.96 -14.63
C GLU A 46 7.16 -26.62 -13.15
N LEU A 47 7.99 -25.60 -12.87
CA LEU A 47 8.27 -25.15 -11.50
C LEU A 47 7.07 -24.41 -10.89
N TRP A 48 6.29 -23.72 -11.71
CA TRP A 48 5.06 -23.04 -11.30
C TRP A 48 3.92 -23.99 -10.94
N GLU A 49 3.79 -25.09 -11.68
CA GLU A 49 2.81 -26.15 -11.39
C GLU A 49 3.25 -27.00 -10.18
N GLY A 50 4.55 -27.03 -9.87
CA GLY A 50 5.11 -27.76 -8.74
C GLY A 50 5.16 -26.99 -7.41
N SER A 51 5.98 -27.53 -6.49
CA SER A 51 6.09 -27.09 -5.10
C SER A 51 6.62 -25.66 -4.93
N ILE A 52 7.45 -25.16 -5.84
CA ILE A 52 7.92 -23.77 -5.82
C ILE A 52 6.75 -22.81 -6.06
N GLY A 53 5.91 -23.08 -7.06
CA GLY A 53 4.72 -22.29 -7.33
C GLY A 53 3.73 -22.31 -6.16
N GLU A 54 3.55 -23.46 -5.49
CA GLU A 54 2.76 -23.55 -4.26
C GLU A 54 3.33 -22.68 -3.13
N ALA A 55 4.63 -22.71 -2.90
CA ALA A 55 5.30 -21.87 -1.89
C ALA A 55 5.10 -20.37 -2.18
N LEU A 56 5.20 -19.96 -3.45
CA LEU A 56 4.94 -18.59 -3.88
C LEU A 56 3.47 -18.18 -3.65
N ARG A 57 2.50 -19.04 -4.01
CA ARG A 57 1.07 -18.75 -3.77
C ARG A 57 0.76 -18.67 -2.28
N LYS A 58 1.29 -19.59 -1.48
CA LYS A 58 1.12 -19.61 -0.02
C LYS A 58 1.67 -18.35 0.64
N SER A 59 2.79 -17.83 0.14
CA SER A 59 3.46 -16.66 0.73
C SER A 59 2.88 -15.34 0.22
N LEU A 60 2.76 -15.18 -1.11
CA LEU A 60 2.44 -13.90 -1.76
C LEU A 60 0.94 -13.73 -2.05
N ALA A 61 0.19 -14.83 -2.19
CA ALA A 61 -1.26 -14.80 -2.39
C ALA A 61 -2.01 -15.27 -1.13
N ALA A 62 -1.38 -15.17 0.05
CA ALA A 62 -2.06 -15.38 1.32
C ALA A 62 -3.27 -14.43 1.47
N PRO A 63 -4.34 -14.86 2.17
CA PRO A 63 -5.48 -13.98 2.47
C PRO A 63 -5.04 -12.72 3.21
N VAL A 64 -5.69 -11.58 2.93
CA VAL A 64 -5.47 -10.36 3.70
C VAL A 64 -6.16 -10.44 5.05
N ASP A 65 -5.40 -10.21 6.13
CA ASP A 65 -5.92 -10.16 7.49
C ASP A 65 -7.06 -9.14 7.64
N GLY A 66 -8.12 -9.54 8.36
CA GLY A 66 -9.26 -8.69 8.69
C GLY A 66 -10.31 -8.53 7.58
N LEU A 67 -10.19 -9.23 6.46
CA LEU A 67 -11.27 -9.31 5.49
C LEU A 67 -12.31 -10.38 5.90
N PRO A 68 -13.61 -10.12 5.72
CA PRO A 68 -14.66 -11.11 6.00
C PRO A 68 -14.69 -12.26 5.00
N GLN A 69 -14.13 -12.06 3.80
CA GLN A 69 -13.97 -13.08 2.77
C GLN A 69 -12.48 -13.15 2.40
N GLU A 70 -11.96 -14.36 2.21
CA GLU A 70 -10.56 -14.54 1.83
C GLU A 70 -10.31 -13.94 0.44
N GLU A 71 -9.43 -12.94 0.38
CA GLU A 71 -8.97 -12.33 -0.86
C GLU A 71 -7.44 -12.28 -0.84
N PRO A 72 -6.75 -12.68 -1.92
CA PRO A 72 -5.29 -12.79 -1.95
C PRO A 72 -4.64 -11.40 -1.93
N MET A 73 -3.66 -11.21 -1.05
CA MET A 73 -2.93 -9.94 -0.90
C MET A 73 -2.35 -9.42 -2.22
N PHE A 74 -1.78 -10.32 -3.02
CA PHE A 74 -1.33 -10.02 -4.38
C PHE A 74 -2.01 -10.91 -5.41
N SER A 75 -2.33 -10.34 -6.56
CA SER A 75 -2.66 -11.11 -7.75
C SER A 75 -1.36 -11.53 -8.45
N LEU A 76 -1.17 -12.83 -8.67
CA LEU A 76 0.02 -13.37 -9.29
C LEU A 76 -0.25 -13.67 -10.77
N ASN A 77 0.56 -13.11 -11.67
CA ASN A 77 0.52 -13.42 -13.09
C ASN A 77 1.84 -14.08 -13.48
N GLN A 78 1.79 -15.39 -13.73
CA GLN A 78 2.95 -16.15 -14.13
C GLN A 78 3.30 -15.90 -15.61
N MET A 79 4.60 -15.95 -15.90
CA MET A 79 5.15 -15.96 -17.24
C MET A 79 6.47 -16.73 -17.28
N PRO A 80 6.80 -17.39 -18.41
CA PRO A 80 8.09 -18.04 -18.58
C PRO A 80 9.23 -17.01 -18.71
N PRO A 81 10.48 -17.34 -18.34
CA PRO A 81 11.62 -16.42 -18.37
C PRO A 81 11.88 -15.76 -19.73
N GLU A 82 11.62 -16.46 -20.84
CA GLU A 82 11.81 -15.94 -22.20
C GLU A 82 10.82 -14.81 -22.53
N ALA A 83 9.63 -14.86 -21.93
CA ALA A 83 8.61 -13.82 -22.07
C ALA A 83 8.91 -12.57 -21.22
N PHE A 84 9.84 -12.67 -20.25
CA PHE A 84 10.28 -11.53 -19.44
C PHE A 84 11.25 -10.65 -20.22
N SER A 85 10.73 -9.92 -21.20
CA SER A 85 11.49 -8.99 -22.06
C SER A 85 10.65 -7.75 -22.42
N GLY A 86 11.30 -6.74 -23.01
CA GLY A 86 10.64 -5.54 -23.54
C GLY A 86 9.72 -4.83 -22.53
N PHE A 87 8.46 -4.63 -22.91
CA PHE A 87 7.47 -3.91 -22.09
C PHE A 87 7.11 -4.64 -20.80
N VAL A 88 7.14 -5.97 -20.78
CA VAL A 88 6.74 -6.78 -19.62
C VAL A 88 7.68 -6.56 -18.44
N ARG A 89 8.98 -6.32 -18.71
CA ARG A 89 9.96 -5.93 -17.69
C ARG A 89 9.65 -4.61 -17.00
N LYS A 90 8.73 -3.79 -17.51
CA LYS A 90 8.35 -2.50 -16.90
C LYS A 90 7.23 -2.64 -15.87
N ASN A 91 6.68 -3.83 -15.66
CA ASN A 91 5.69 -4.06 -14.60
C ASN A 91 6.29 -3.70 -13.23
N ARG A 92 5.53 -2.95 -12.41
CA ARG A 92 6.01 -2.42 -11.12
C ARG A 92 6.59 -3.47 -10.18
N LEU A 93 5.97 -4.64 -10.13
CA LEU A 93 6.38 -5.71 -9.24
C LEU A 93 6.68 -6.97 -10.05
N PHE A 94 7.82 -7.58 -9.78
CA PHE A 94 8.11 -8.92 -10.26
C PHE A 94 8.87 -9.76 -9.24
N VAL A 95 8.64 -11.06 -9.30
CA VAL A 95 9.42 -12.07 -8.58
C VAL A 95 9.95 -13.04 -9.63
N LYS A 96 11.27 -13.20 -9.72
CA LYS A 96 11.92 -14.09 -10.68
C LYS A 96 12.57 -15.25 -9.93
N ILE A 97 12.31 -16.46 -10.41
CA ILE A 97 12.92 -17.69 -9.94
C ILE A 97 13.97 -18.14 -10.94
N GLU A 98 15.17 -18.46 -10.47
CA GLU A 98 16.25 -19.02 -11.29
C GLU A 98 16.79 -20.31 -10.64
N ASN A 99 16.78 -21.41 -11.39
CA ASN A 99 17.25 -22.71 -10.91
C ASN A 99 18.70 -22.98 -11.36
N GLY A 100 19.42 -23.79 -10.59
CA GLY A 100 20.77 -24.27 -10.93
C GLY A 100 21.92 -23.39 -10.43
N GLU A 101 21.63 -22.36 -9.63
CA GLU A 101 22.64 -21.51 -8.98
C GLU A 101 22.64 -21.70 -7.45
N ALA A 102 23.67 -21.24 -6.76
CA ALA A 102 23.65 -21.24 -5.28
C ALA A 102 22.47 -20.42 -4.73
N GLY A 103 21.90 -20.86 -3.60
CA GLY A 103 20.77 -20.21 -2.95
C GLY A 103 21.03 -18.73 -2.63
N ARG A 104 20.33 -17.82 -3.31
CA ARG A 104 20.43 -16.38 -3.10
C ARG A 104 19.06 -15.73 -3.14
N PHE A 105 18.94 -14.66 -2.37
CA PHE A 105 17.79 -13.78 -2.33
C PHE A 105 18.30 -12.34 -2.55
N LYS A 106 17.64 -11.59 -3.45
CA LYS A 106 17.97 -10.19 -3.66
C LYS A 106 16.75 -9.39 -4.09
N ILE A 107 16.59 -8.23 -3.45
CA ILE A 107 15.63 -7.19 -3.85
C ILE A 107 16.36 -6.16 -4.71
N PHE A 108 15.74 -5.78 -5.82
CA PHE A 108 16.18 -4.75 -6.75
C PHE A 108 15.17 -3.61 -6.74
N ASN A 109 15.68 -2.38 -6.65
CA ASN A 109 14.90 -1.17 -6.84
C ASN A 109 15.21 -0.59 -8.22
N ASP A 110 14.15 -0.34 -8.98
CA ASP A 110 14.19 0.26 -10.32
C ASP A 110 15.13 -0.42 -11.34
N PRO A 111 15.14 -1.77 -11.46
CA PRO A 111 16.05 -2.44 -12.40
C PRO A 111 15.73 -2.15 -13.88
N PHE A 112 14.47 -1.86 -14.22
CA PHE A 112 14.03 -1.63 -15.60
C PHE A 112 13.07 -0.44 -15.77
N ALA A 113 12.36 -0.03 -14.71
CA ALA A 113 11.39 1.06 -14.71
C ALA A 113 11.30 1.72 -13.33
N HIS A 114 10.64 2.87 -13.22
CA HIS A 114 10.47 3.59 -11.94
C HIS A 114 9.01 4.01 -11.66
N PRO A 115 8.50 3.85 -10.42
CA PRO A 115 9.08 3.03 -9.35
C PRO A 115 8.91 1.54 -9.67
N GLN A 116 9.86 0.68 -9.31
CA GLN A 116 9.77 -0.75 -9.51
C GLN A 116 10.51 -1.51 -8.40
N THR A 117 9.91 -2.62 -7.96
CA THR A 117 10.56 -3.58 -7.05
C THR A 117 10.59 -4.96 -7.70
N GLY A 118 11.80 -5.44 -7.91
CA GLY A 118 12.07 -6.79 -8.41
C GLY A 118 12.65 -7.65 -7.32
N VAL A 119 12.19 -8.90 -7.20
CA VAL A 119 12.81 -9.89 -6.32
C VAL A 119 13.37 -11.01 -7.19
N VAL A 120 14.61 -11.42 -6.93
CA VAL A 120 15.20 -12.60 -7.55
C VAL A 120 15.52 -13.61 -6.46
N ILE A 121 15.07 -14.84 -6.67
CA ILE A 121 15.32 -15.98 -5.79
C ILE A 121 15.97 -17.07 -6.62
N THR A 122 17.12 -17.54 -6.15
CA THR A 122 17.88 -18.61 -6.80
C THR A 122 18.07 -19.80 -5.85
N GLY A 123 18.32 -20.98 -6.41
CA GLY A 123 18.70 -22.19 -5.66
C GLY A 123 19.09 -23.33 -6.60
N LYS A 124 19.82 -24.32 -6.06
CA LYS A 124 20.35 -25.45 -6.84
C LYS A 124 19.28 -26.49 -7.16
N ASP A 125 18.27 -26.55 -6.29
CA ASP A 125 17.12 -27.43 -6.38
C ASP A 125 15.87 -26.72 -5.82
N SER A 126 14.72 -27.39 -5.95
CA SER A 126 13.44 -26.86 -5.50
C SER A 126 13.39 -26.60 -4.00
N ASP A 127 14.04 -27.44 -3.19
CA ASP A 127 14.01 -27.31 -1.73
C ASP A 127 14.79 -26.07 -1.27
N GLU A 128 15.95 -25.80 -1.88
CA GLU A 128 16.71 -24.59 -1.61
C GLU A 128 15.92 -23.33 -1.98
N ILE A 129 15.24 -23.33 -3.14
CA ILE A 129 14.38 -22.20 -3.56
C ILE A 129 13.21 -21.99 -2.59
N ILE A 130 12.51 -23.07 -2.21
CA ILE A 130 11.39 -23.01 -1.25
C ILE A 130 11.86 -22.49 0.10
N ASN A 131 13.04 -22.92 0.55
CA ASN A 131 13.64 -22.40 1.79
C ASN A 131 13.93 -20.90 1.69
N GLN A 132 14.42 -20.40 0.55
CA GLN A 132 14.61 -18.96 0.34
C GLN A 132 13.27 -18.19 0.33
N ILE A 133 12.23 -18.74 -0.30
CA ILE A 133 10.89 -18.12 -0.30
C ILE A 133 10.37 -18.00 1.13
N ASN A 134 10.35 -19.11 1.88
CA ASN A 134 9.80 -19.15 3.23
C ASN A 134 10.60 -18.30 4.22
N LYS A 135 11.94 -18.28 4.09
CA LYS A 135 12.81 -17.52 4.99
C LYS A 135 12.68 -16.01 4.81
N ASN A 136 12.42 -15.55 3.58
CA ASN A 136 12.44 -14.13 3.23
C ASN A 136 11.04 -13.57 2.90
N SER A 137 9.97 -14.34 3.12
CA SER A 137 8.60 -13.97 2.73
C SER A 137 8.17 -12.61 3.29
N ASP A 138 8.44 -12.36 4.56
CA ASP A 138 8.04 -11.13 5.24
C ASP A 138 8.74 -9.90 4.64
N GLU A 139 10.05 -10.02 4.38
CA GLU A 139 10.84 -8.96 3.74
C GLU A 139 10.36 -8.68 2.32
N ILE A 140 10.05 -9.73 1.55
CA ILE A 140 9.49 -9.62 0.20
C ILE A 140 8.15 -8.89 0.23
N ILE A 141 7.24 -9.32 1.10
CA ILE A 141 5.90 -8.75 1.22
C ILE A 141 5.99 -7.26 1.58
N VAL A 142 6.82 -6.89 2.57
CA VAL A 142 7.02 -5.50 2.97
C VAL A 142 7.53 -4.66 1.81
N ALA A 143 8.59 -5.11 1.11
CA ALA A 143 9.17 -4.36 0.00
C ALA A 143 8.17 -4.14 -1.16
N LEU A 144 7.41 -5.18 -1.52
CA LEU A 144 6.41 -5.10 -2.58
C LEU A 144 5.22 -4.20 -2.20
N ARG A 145 4.71 -4.33 -0.96
CA ARG A 145 3.61 -3.49 -0.45
C ARG A 145 3.99 -2.03 -0.36
N ASP A 146 5.19 -1.72 0.13
CA ASP A 146 5.66 -0.34 0.26
C ASP A 146 5.71 0.38 -1.11
N THR A 147 6.15 -0.33 -2.15
CA THR A 147 6.14 0.19 -3.52
C THR A 147 4.71 0.45 -4.02
N GLU A 148 3.78 -0.46 -3.74
CA GLU A 148 2.38 -0.29 -4.15
C GLU A 148 1.66 0.82 -3.35
N ILE A 149 1.96 1.00 -2.06
CA ILE A 149 1.42 2.11 -1.27
C ILE A 149 1.93 3.44 -1.81
N LYS A 150 3.23 3.55 -2.09
CA LYS A 150 3.80 4.76 -2.71
C LYS A 150 3.16 5.07 -4.05
N GLU A 151 2.94 4.06 -4.89
CA GLU A 151 2.25 4.25 -6.17
C GLU A 151 0.78 4.67 -5.98
N LYS A 152 0.05 4.04 -5.05
CA LYS A 152 -1.34 4.42 -4.75
C LYS A 152 -1.41 5.86 -4.24
N GLN A 153 -0.53 6.27 -3.33
CA GLN A 153 -0.43 7.65 -2.86
C GLN A 153 -0.06 8.62 -3.99
N ARG A 154 0.85 8.24 -4.90
CA ARG A 154 1.18 9.04 -6.09
C ARG A 154 -0.04 9.24 -6.99
N ARG A 155 -0.89 8.23 -7.17
CA ARG A 155 -2.15 8.34 -7.91
C ARG A 155 -3.16 9.24 -7.20
N ILE A 156 -3.28 9.14 -5.88
CA ILE A 156 -4.14 10.01 -5.05
C ILE A 156 -3.71 11.48 -5.19
N ASN A 157 -2.40 11.75 -5.21
CA ASN A 157 -1.83 13.09 -5.34
C ASN A 157 -2.22 13.83 -6.63
N LYS A 158 -2.77 13.12 -7.64
CA LYS A 158 -3.23 13.76 -8.89
C LYS A 158 -4.45 14.67 -8.68
N SER A 159 -5.23 14.44 -7.64
CA SER A 159 -6.46 15.20 -7.37
C SER A 159 -6.77 15.16 -5.88
N LEU A 160 -6.04 15.93 -5.08
CA LEU A 160 -6.19 15.99 -3.63
C LEU A 160 -7.39 16.84 -3.21
N LYS A 161 -8.11 16.37 -2.20
CA LYS A 161 -9.03 17.19 -1.42
C LYS A 161 -8.21 18.06 -0.45
N ASP A 162 -8.76 19.22 -0.12
CA ASP A 162 -8.26 20.07 0.96
C ASP A 162 -8.44 19.41 2.34
N ASP A 163 -7.40 19.47 3.17
CA ASP A 163 -7.35 18.91 4.53
C ASP A 163 -7.15 19.98 5.61
N GLU A 164 -7.32 21.27 5.28
CA GLU A 164 -7.05 22.40 6.19
C GLU A 164 -7.82 22.29 7.51
N LYS A 165 -9.02 21.72 7.47
CA LYS A 165 -9.85 21.53 8.66
C LYS A 165 -9.26 20.49 9.61
N LEU A 166 -8.79 19.35 9.08
CA LEU A 166 -8.08 18.35 9.88
C LEU A 166 -6.81 18.95 10.50
N LYS A 167 -6.08 19.73 9.72
CA LYS A 167 -4.85 20.34 10.17
C LYS A 167 -5.08 21.35 11.28
N LYS A 168 -6.06 22.24 11.13
CA LYS A 168 -6.38 23.28 12.13
C LYS A 168 -6.93 22.70 13.44
N THR A 169 -7.74 21.66 13.33
CA THR A 169 -8.44 21.09 14.49
C THR A 169 -7.59 20.04 15.21
N LEU A 170 -6.97 19.12 14.47
CA LEU A 170 -6.25 17.98 15.04
C LEU A 170 -4.74 18.04 14.86
N GLY A 171 -4.18 19.00 14.10
CA GLY A 171 -2.75 18.97 13.76
C GLY A 171 -2.39 17.80 12.85
N VAL A 172 -3.36 17.33 12.05
CA VAL A 172 -3.20 16.19 11.15
C VAL A 172 -3.36 16.64 9.71
N SER A 173 -2.36 16.39 8.88
CA SER A 173 -2.50 16.44 7.42
C SER A 173 -2.72 15.04 6.87
N LEU A 174 -3.62 14.89 5.90
CA LEU A 174 -4.00 13.60 5.31
C LEU A 174 -4.23 13.77 3.80
N LYS A 175 -3.60 12.92 2.98
CA LYS A 175 -3.74 12.99 1.52
C LYS A 175 -4.81 12.02 1.05
N PHE A 176 -5.95 12.57 0.64
CA PHE A 176 -7.07 11.80 0.12
C PHE A 176 -7.67 12.48 -1.12
N PRO A 177 -8.25 11.71 -2.07
CA PRO A 177 -8.66 12.28 -3.34
C PRO A 177 -9.97 13.06 -3.24
N THR A 178 -10.21 13.97 -4.19
CA THR A 178 -11.42 14.82 -4.26
C THR A 178 -12.74 14.06 -4.33
N ALA A 179 -12.70 12.78 -4.68
CA ALA A 179 -13.85 11.87 -4.66
C ALA A 179 -14.41 11.61 -3.25
N TYR A 180 -13.62 11.86 -2.20
CA TYR A 180 -14.10 11.83 -0.83
C TYR A 180 -14.68 13.19 -0.41
N ARG A 181 -15.63 13.15 0.51
CA ARG A 181 -16.28 14.33 1.10
C ARG A 181 -16.32 14.20 2.62
N TYR A 182 -16.28 15.33 3.32
CA TYR A 182 -16.60 15.39 4.73
C TYR A 182 -18.11 15.14 4.91
N ALA A 183 -18.45 14.12 5.68
CA ALA A 183 -19.82 13.78 6.06
C ALA A 183 -20.19 14.37 7.44
N MET A 184 -19.21 14.49 8.34
CA MET A 184 -19.35 15.12 9.64
C MET A 184 -18.01 15.74 10.05
N GLU A 185 -18.08 16.90 10.69
CA GLU A 185 -16.93 17.65 11.17
C GLU A 185 -17.31 18.30 12.50
N ASN A 186 -16.69 17.85 13.59
CA ASN A 186 -16.85 18.39 14.92
C ASN A 186 -15.46 18.72 15.50
N ASP A 187 -15.41 19.35 16.67
CA ASP A 187 -14.16 19.83 17.27
C ASP A 187 -13.09 18.74 17.50
N ASP A 188 -13.47 17.46 17.63
CA ASP A 188 -12.52 16.36 17.86
C ASP A 188 -12.74 15.15 16.93
N PHE A 189 -13.64 15.26 15.95
CA PHE A 189 -14.06 14.12 15.12
C PHE A 189 -14.37 14.50 13.67
N PHE A 190 -13.78 13.75 12.75
CA PHE A 190 -14.00 13.90 11.32
C PHE A 190 -14.42 12.57 10.70
N TRP A 191 -15.51 12.62 9.94
CA TRP A 191 -15.98 11.50 9.13
C TRP A 191 -15.90 11.87 7.66
N ILE A 192 -15.11 11.12 6.90
CA ILE A 192 -14.85 11.35 5.48
C ILE A 192 -15.31 10.13 4.71
N ARG A 193 -16.05 10.32 3.61
CA ARG A 193 -16.68 9.21 2.87
C ARG A 193 -16.54 9.37 1.37
N LYS A 194 -16.48 8.24 0.67
CA LYS A 194 -16.52 8.12 -0.79
C LYS A 194 -17.53 7.04 -1.16
N ASP A 195 -18.46 7.37 -2.04
CA ASP A 195 -19.36 6.37 -2.60
C ASP A 195 -18.62 5.54 -3.65
N ILE A 196 -18.88 4.24 -3.67
CA ILE A 196 -18.36 3.30 -4.67
C ILE A 196 -19.52 2.49 -5.25
N PRO A 197 -19.35 1.81 -6.40
CA PRO A 197 -20.38 0.92 -6.90
C PRO A 197 -20.78 -0.10 -5.83
N LYS A 198 -22.08 -0.16 -5.50
CA LYS A 198 -22.66 -1.08 -4.50
C LYS A 198 -22.08 -0.92 -3.08
N GLY A 199 -21.64 0.28 -2.70
CA GLY A 199 -21.07 0.48 -1.37
C GLY A 199 -20.53 1.87 -1.08
N ASN A 200 -19.76 1.97 0.00
CA ASN A 200 -19.02 3.15 0.39
C ASN A 200 -17.67 2.76 1.01
N MET A 201 -16.75 3.72 0.99
CA MET A 201 -15.49 3.69 1.72
C MET A 201 -15.46 4.88 2.66
N GLU A 202 -14.99 4.66 3.87
CA GLU A 202 -15.13 5.62 4.96
C GLU A 202 -13.83 5.74 5.72
N ILE A 203 -13.55 6.95 6.21
CA ILE A 203 -12.37 7.30 7.00
C ILE A 203 -12.84 8.08 8.21
N LEU A 204 -12.38 7.67 9.40
CA LEU A 204 -12.55 8.42 10.64
C LEU A 204 -11.20 8.96 11.09
N VAL A 205 -11.19 10.22 11.53
CA VAL A 205 -10.03 10.86 12.16
C VAL A 205 -10.48 11.56 13.42
N TYR A 206 -9.89 11.17 14.55
CA TYR A 206 -10.22 11.73 15.87
C TYR A 206 -9.08 11.53 16.85
N ALA A 207 -9.13 12.20 18.00
CA ALA A 207 -8.15 12.04 19.07
C ALA A 207 -8.76 11.39 20.32
N VAL A 208 -7.96 10.59 21.02
CA VAL A 208 -8.31 10.06 22.34
C VAL A 208 -7.13 10.20 23.30
N PRO A 209 -7.34 10.37 24.61
CA PRO A 209 -6.25 10.39 25.59
C PRO A 209 -5.39 9.11 25.57
N LEU A 210 -4.10 9.20 25.91
CA LEU A 210 -3.21 8.02 25.94
C LEU A 210 -3.75 6.88 26.81
N ASN A 211 -4.31 7.21 27.97
CA ASN A 211 -4.87 6.24 28.91
C ASN A 211 -6.15 5.55 28.39
N GLN A 212 -6.73 5.99 27.27
CA GLN A 212 -7.85 5.29 26.64
C GLN A 212 -7.40 3.94 26.05
N ILE A 213 -6.15 3.85 25.59
CA ILE A 213 -5.56 2.64 24.99
C ILE A 213 -4.55 1.99 25.94
N ASP A 214 -3.68 2.79 26.56
CA ASP A 214 -2.59 2.33 27.44
C ASP A 214 -3.05 2.09 28.90
N ARG A 215 -4.35 1.94 29.14
CA ARG A 215 -4.91 1.84 30.50
C ARG A 215 -4.36 0.66 31.28
N ASP A 216 -4.21 -0.47 30.59
CA ASP A 216 -3.86 -1.77 31.13
C ASP A 216 -3.13 -2.59 30.04
N THR A 217 -2.79 -3.84 30.35
CA THR A 217 -2.06 -4.71 29.40
C THR A 217 -2.91 -5.17 28.22
N SER A 218 -4.23 -4.98 28.24
CA SER A 218 -5.15 -5.45 27.19
C SER A 218 -5.42 -4.37 26.14
N VAL A 219 -4.38 -4.01 25.39
CA VAL A 219 -4.43 -2.98 24.34
C VAL A 219 -5.55 -3.24 23.34
N ILE A 220 -5.72 -4.48 22.88
CA ILE A 220 -6.77 -4.83 21.91
C ILE A 220 -8.18 -4.59 22.47
N ALA A 221 -8.43 -4.97 23.73
CA ALA A 221 -9.75 -4.75 24.35
C ALA A 221 -10.03 -3.25 24.55
N ASN A 222 -9.00 -2.45 24.83
CA ASN A 222 -9.12 -1.01 24.95
C ASN A 222 -9.41 -0.34 23.60
N ILE A 223 -8.77 -0.80 22.52
CA ILE A 223 -9.07 -0.36 21.16
C ILE A 223 -10.52 -0.70 20.78
N ILE A 224 -10.99 -1.93 21.02
CA ILE A 224 -12.37 -2.34 20.75
C ILE A 224 -13.36 -1.43 21.50
N LYS A 225 -13.19 -1.27 22.82
CA LYS A 225 -14.07 -0.41 23.64
C LYS A 225 -14.10 1.04 23.14
N MET A 226 -12.95 1.56 22.76
CA MET A 226 -12.83 2.92 22.21
C MET A 226 -13.58 3.03 20.87
N ARG A 227 -13.37 2.08 19.94
CA ARG A 227 -14.02 2.05 18.63
C ARG A 227 -15.54 1.97 18.76
N ASP A 228 -16.03 1.07 19.59
CA ASP A 228 -17.47 0.84 19.77
C ASP A 228 -18.14 2.07 20.41
N SER A 229 -17.44 2.75 21.33
CA SER A 229 -17.91 4.02 21.91
C SER A 229 -18.04 5.12 20.85
N ILE A 230 -17.08 5.23 19.93
CA ILE A 230 -17.11 6.21 18.84
C ILE A 230 -18.18 5.85 17.81
N GLY A 231 -18.30 4.57 17.45
CA GLY A 231 -19.32 4.06 16.55
C GLY A 231 -20.73 4.34 17.08
N GLN A 232 -20.99 4.08 18.35
CA GLN A 232 -22.27 4.37 19.00
C GLN A 232 -22.60 5.86 19.00
N ALA A 233 -21.61 6.73 19.23
CA ALA A 233 -21.83 8.17 19.31
C ALA A 233 -21.99 8.86 17.94
N HIS A 234 -21.29 8.37 16.91
CA HIS A 234 -21.10 9.12 15.66
C HIS A 234 -21.47 8.37 14.38
N ILE A 235 -21.58 7.04 14.39
CA ILE A 235 -21.83 6.22 13.20
C ILE A 235 -23.16 5.47 13.36
N PRO A 236 -24.30 6.14 13.08
CA PRO A 236 -25.61 5.51 13.19
C PRO A 236 -25.81 4.45 12.10
N GLY A 237 -26.55 3.40 12.45
CA GLY A 237 -27.02 2.40 11.50
C GLY A 237 -28.28 2.83 10.75
N PRO A 238 -28.84 1.94 9.91
CA PRO A 238 -29.96 2.26 9.04
C PRO A 238 -31.31 2.38 9.77
N ILE A 239 -31.40 1.91 11.01
CA ILE A 239 -32.59 1.99 11.86
C ILE A 239 -32.29 2.71 13.17
N GLU A 240 -33.30 3.33 13.77
CA GLU A 240 -33.16 4.01 15.05
C GLU A 240 -32.62 3.06 16.13
N GLY A 241 -31.63 3.51 16.89
CA GLY A 241 -30.96 2.71 17.93
C GLY A 241 -29.96 1.67 17.41
N SER A 242 -29.74 1.57 16.10
CA SER A 242 -28.62 0.79 15.54
C SER A 242 -27.38 1.67 15.32
N PHE A 243 -26.20 1.09 15.50
CA PHE A 243 -24.91 1.79 15.38
C PHE A 243 -23.76 0.83 15.08
N MET A 244 -22.67 1.36 14.57
CA MET A 244 -21.48 0.58 14.24
C MET A 244 -20.76 0.09 15.51
N ILE A 245 -20.37 -1.18 15.51
CA ILE A 245 -19.50 -1.82 16.50
C ILE A 245 -18.44 -2.66 15.80
N THR A 246 -17.41 -3.05 16.52
CA THR A 246 -16.50 -4.13 16.11
C THR A 246 -17.26 -5.46 16.15
N GLU A 247 -17.04 -6.36 15.18
CA GLU A 247 -17.70 -7.67 15.15
C GLU A 247 -17.44 -8.44 16.45
N GLU A 248 -18.49 -8.88 17.14
CA GLU A 248 -18.37 -9.54 18.45
C GLU A 248 -17.84 -10.99 18.34
N ALA A 249 -18.02 -11.63 17.19
CA ALA A 249 -17.70 -13.04 17.00
C ALA A 249 -16.19 -13.33 16.96
N TYR A 250 -15.36 -12.36 16.55
CA TYR A 250 -13.92 -12.54 16.39
C TYR A 250 -13.14 -11.31 16.83
N ALA A 251 -12.07 -11.54 17.61
CA ALA A 251 -11.16 -10.45 17.99
C ALA A 251 -10.37 -9.97 16.76
N PRO A 252 -10.21 -8.64 16.57
CA PRO A 252 -9.36 -8.10 15.52
C PRO A 252 -7.88 -8.47 15.71
N TYR A 253 -7.15 -8.52 14.61
CA TYR A 253 -5.71 -8.64 14.59
C TYR A 253 -5.05 -7.36 15.12
N LEU A 254 -3.99 -7.50 15.93
CA LEU A 254 -3.21 -6.39 16.47
C LEU A 254 -1.74 -6.51 16.06
N PHE A 255 -1.22 -5.46 15.46
CA PHE A 255 0.17 -5.33 15.04
C PHE A 255 0.79 -4.04 15.56
N ASN A 256 2.11 -4.00 15.61
CA ASN A 256 2.86 -2.76 15.77
C ASN A 256 3.21 -2.21 14.40
N SER A 257 3.07 -0.89 14.24
CA SER A 257 3.31 -0.21 12.98
C SER A 257 3.91 1.19 13.23
N LYS A 258 4.09 1.94 12.15
CA LYS A 258 4.51 3.34 12.21
C LYS A 258 3.73 4.17 11.20
N VAL A 259 3.27 5.33 11.64
CA VAL A 259 2.71 6.37 10.77
C VAL A 259 3.45 7.66 11.07
N ASP A 260 3.93 8.34 10.03
CA ASP A 260 4.77 9.53 10.16
C ASP A 260 6.01 9.34 11.08
N GLY A 261 6.60 8.14 11.06
CA GLY A 261 7.74 7.77 11.92
C GLY A 261 7.38 7.58 13.41
N LYS A 262 6.15 7.88 13.81
CA LYS A 262 5.63 7.70 15.17
C LYS A 262 5.11 6.27 15.33
N PHE A 263 5.21 5.73 16.56
CA PHE A 263 4.66 4.42 16.89
C PHE A 263 3.13 4.42 16.69
N ALA A 264 2.60 3.34 16.14
CA ALA A 264 1.17 3.13 16.01
C ALA A 264 0.79 1.68 16.31
N TYR A 265 -0.34 1.48 16.98
CA TYR A 265 -1.03 0.19 16.94
C TYR A 265 -1.81 0.09 15.63
N GLU A 266 -1.57 -0.95 14.85
CA GLU A 266 -2.34 -1.29 13.65
C GLU A 266 -3.33 -2.40 14.02
N THR A 267 -4.62 -2.16 13.79
CA THR A 267 -5.68 -3.12 14.07
C THR A 267 -6.49 -3.39 12.81
N LYS A 268 -6.69 -4.68 12.49
CA LYS A 268 -7.48 -5.11 11.33
C LYS A 268 -8.55 -6.08 11.76
N GLY A 269 -9.75 -5.91 11.26
CA GLY A 269 -10.86 -6.78 11.59
C GLY A 269 -12.11 -6.34 10.86
N THR A 270 -13.23 -6.75 11.42
CA THR A 270 -14.55 -6.54 10.86
C THR A 270 -15.38 -5.67 11.80
N TRP A 271 -16.21 -4.82 11.20
CA TRP A 271 -17.24 -4.07 11.89
C TRP A 271 -18.60 -4.63 11.48
N GLU A 272 -19.57 -4.47 12.36
CA GLU A 272 -20.97 -4.74 12.09
C GLU A 272 -21.84 -3.62 12.64
N VAL A 273 -23.09 -3.53 12.19
CA VAL A 273 -24.08 -2.66 12.80
C VAL A 273 -24.91 -3.48 13.77
N LYS A 274 -24.86 -3.11 15.04
CA LYS A 274 -25.70 -3.74 16.05
C LYS A 274 -27.17 -3.60 15.67
N ASN A 275 -27.89 -4.72 15.63
CA ASN A 275 -29.30 -4.81 15.21
C ASN A 275 -29.57 -4.59 13.71
N ALA A 276 -28.56 -4.69 12.83
CA ALA A 276 -28.77 -4.68 11.38
C ALA A 276 -27.80 -5.61 10.62
N PHE A 277 -28.19 -6.08 9.43
CA PHE A 277 -27.35 -6.93 8.58
C PHE A 277 -26.38 -6.11 7.72
N MET A 278 -25.51 -5.34 8.38
CA MET A 278 -24.46 -4.55 7.73
C MET A 278 -23.13 -4.86 8.39
N ALA A 279 -22.14 -5.24 7.59
CA ALA A 279 -20.80 -5.53 8.06
C ALA A 279 -19.76 -5.27 6.97
N GLY A 280 -18.51 -5.16 7.37
CA GLY A 280 -17.39 -5.00 6.47
C GLY A 280 -16.04 -4.99 7.18
N PRO A 281 -14.94 -4.93 6.43
CA PRO A 281 -13.61 -4.83 6.99
C PRO A 281 -13.29 -3.40 7.42
N PHE A 282 -12.40 -3.28 8.42
CA PHE A 282 -11.74 -2.04 8.81
C PHE A 282 -10.22 -2.24 8.97
N ILE A 283 -9.49 -1.13 8.86
CA ILE A 283 -8.12 -0.97 9.30
C ILE A 283 -8.02 0.28 10.16
N ASN A 284 -7.30 0.19 11.26
CA ASN A 284 -7.19 1.25 12.25
C ASN A 284 -5.73 1.46 12.65
N TYR A 285 -5.29 2.71 12.66
CA TYR A 285 -4.02 3.13 13.22
C TYR A 285 -4.26 4.03 14.42
N ALA A 286 -3.91 3.56 15.62
CA ALA A 286 -3.81 4.41 16.79
C ALA A 286 -2.39 4.95 16.89
N VAL A 287 -2.15 6.14 16.34
CA VAL A 287 -0.82 6.76 16.25
C VAL A 287 -0.52 7.54 17.53
N ARG A 288 0.56 7.18 18.21
CA ARG A 288 0.93 7.79 19.49
C ARG A 288 1.51 9.19 19.27
N ASP A 289 0.80 10.20 19.78
CA ASP A 289 1.22 11.59 19.82
C ASP A 289 1.56 11.95 21.28
N SER A 290 2.83 11.72 21.63
CA SER A 290 3.30 11.92 23.01
C SER A 290 3.46 13.41 23.37
N VAL A 291 3.56 14.30 22.39
CA VAL A 291 3.69 15.74 22.62
C VAL A 291 2.36 16.29 23.16
N ASN A 292 1.25 15.84 22.58
CA ASN A 292 -0.10 16.28 22.97
C ASN A 292 -0.82 15.30 23.91
N ASN A 293 -0.11 14.31 24.48
CA ASN A 293 -0.66 13.29 25.40
C ASN A 293 -1.93 12.58 24.88
N ARG A 294 -1.92 12.22 23.59
CA ARG A 294 -3.06 11.58 22.92
C ARG A 294 -2.64 10.51 21.93
N TYR A 295 -3.60 9.70 21.51
CA TYR A 295 -3.54 8.95 20.27
C TYR A 295 -4.35 9.70 19.21
N ILE A 296 -3.79 9.84 18.02
CA ILE A 296 -4.55 10.16 16.81
C ILE A 296 -5.02 8.85 16.21
N ILE A 297 -6.34 8.69 16.09
CA ILE A 297 -6.95 7.53 15.48
C ILE A 297 -7.19 7.83 14.01
N LEU A 298 -6.64 6.99 13.15
CA LEU A 298 -6.84 6.99 11.71
C LEU A 298 -7.48 5.66 11.35
N GLU A 299 -8.77 5.67 11.08
CA GLU A 299 -9.52 4.47 10.76
C GLU A 299 -10.06 4.55 9.34
N GLY A 300 -10.01 3.44 8.61
CA GLY A 300 -10.66 3.27 7.32
C GLY A 300 -11.50 2.00 7.32
N PHE A 301 -12.74 2.08 6.85
CA PHE A 301 -13.61 0.92 6.72
C PHE A 301 -14.43 0.97 5.43
N THR A 302 -14.91 -0.20 4.98
CA THR A 302 -15.65 -0.32 3.73
C THR A 302 -16.94 -1.09 3.93
N PHE A 303 -18.06 -0.57 3.43
CA PHE A 303 -19.29 -1.34 3.23
C PHE A 303 -19.46 -1.64 1.74
N ALA A 304 -19.25 -2.89 1.32
CA ALA A 304 -19.40 -3.28 -0.08
C ALA A 304 -19.80 -4.77 -0.19
N PRO A 305 -21.03 -5.13 0.20
CA PRO A 305 -21.43 -6.53 0.42
C PRO A 305 -21.30 -7.43 -0.82
N ALA A 306 -21.51 -6.87 -2.02
CA ALA A 306 -21.58 -7.62 -3.27
C ALA A 306 -20.28 -7.63 -4.11
N THR A 307 -19.15 -7.18 -3.54
CA THR A 307 -17.88 -7.00 -4.27
C THR A 307 -16.68 -7.36 -3.40
N ALA A 308 -15.56 -7.69 -4.05
CA ALA A 308 -14.25 -7.79 -3.44
C ALA A 308 -13.83 -6.46 -2.78
N LYS A 309 -13.13 -6.53 -1.65
CA LYS A 309 -12.86 -5.40 -0.76
C LYS A 309 -11.36 -5.15 -0.58
N ARG A 310 -10.48 -6.08 -0.96
CA ARG A 310 -9.02 -5.94 -0.84
C ARG A 310 -8.53 -4.61 -1.39
N ASP A 311 -8.92 -4.26 -2.61
CA ASP A 311 -8.40 -3.05 -3.27
C ASP A 311 -8.96 -1.75 -2.66
N ASN A 312 -10.17 -1.80 -2.10
CA ASN A 312 -10.75 -0.70 -1.34
C ASN A 312 -9.99 -0.51 -0.03
N MET A 313 -9.77 -1.60 0.72
CA MET A 313 -9.00 -1.56 1.97
C MET A 313 -7.55 -1.12 1.74
N PHE A 314 -6.93 -1.52 0.62
CA PHE A 314 -5.60 -1.06 0.26
C PHE A 314 -5.55 0.44 -0.06
N GLU A 315 -6.58 0.99 -0.71
CA GLU A 315 -6.68 2.43 -0.92
C GLU A 315 -6.84 3.19 0.41
N LEU A 316 -7.68 2.68 1.33
CA LEU A 316 -7.81 3.25 2.67
C LEU A 316 -6.47 3.23 3.41
N GLU A 317 -5.79 2.08 3.47
CA GLU A 317 -4.47 1.96 4.09
C GLU A 317 -3.47 2.97 3.51
N ALA A 318 -3.42 3.13 2.18
CA ALA A 318 -2.54 4.09 1.54
C ALA A 318 -2.85 5.54 1.91
N ILE A 319 -4.14 5.88 2.07
CA ILE A 319 -4.57 7.19 2.58
C ILE A 319 -4.13 7.37 4.03
N LEU A 320 -4.44 6.44 4.93
CA LEU A 320 -4.12 6.56 6.36
C LEU A 320 -2.60 6.66 6.59
N LYS A 321 -1.80 5.86 5.86
CA LYS A 321 -0.33 5.93 5.89
C LYS A 321 0.27 7.21 5.30
N SER A 322 -0.54 8.05 4.63
CA SER A 322 -0.09 9.35 4.15
C SER A 322 -0.09 10.44 5.23
N ALA A 323 -0.69 10.14 6.40
CA ALA A 323 -0.88 11.12 7.45
C ALA A 323 0.44 11.71 7.95
N LYS A 324 0.39 13.00 8.27
CA LYS A 324 1.43 13.75 8.98
C LYS A 324 0.81 14.33 10.24
N ILE A 325 1.52 14.20 11.36
CA ILE A 325 1.02 14.62 12.68
C ILE A 325 2.02 15.62 13.24
N ASP A 326 1.56 16.85 13.48
CA ASP A 326 2.39 17.96 13.95
C ASP A 326 2.74 17.87 15.44
#